data_AF-A0A5C6BTQ0-F1
#
_entry.id   AF-A0A5C6BTQ0-F1
#
_cell.length_a   1.000
_cell.length_b   1.000
_cell.length_c   1.000
_cell.angle_alpha   90.00
_cell.angle_beta   90.00
_cell.angle_gamma   90.00
#
_symmetry.space_group_name_H-M   'P 1'
#
loop_
_entity.id
_entity.type
_entity.pdbx_description
1 polymer ?
#
loop_
_entity_poly.entity_id
_entity_poly.type
_entity_poly.pdbx_seq_one_letter_code
_entity_poly.pdbx_strand_id
1 'polypeptide(L)'
;MEPEVAETGYLYIDKIDFRAITELFSNLHLFDDVYLNMQGINVGLIDTIITDLEYKLLAEYIENERTPLQSCMIVSAMSQMWVFAVYELLRTWRGRILKLRTLKENGGLNAYIAKYSTEGAGAAEHYRASHAKRMRDDATFVIELHAQLRALEPTIAIADTIRVNLAKHETPGKNNSVPRMPGYGRIDRNCGAMNYEVALKGGNYTLLNRRDIAEMLRATTLPTRRRT
;
A
#
# COMPACT_ATOMS: atom_id res chain seq x y z
N MET A 1 16.48 -9.85 25.42
CA MET A 1 15.77 -10.97 24.79
C MET A 1 15.34 -10.46 23.43
N GLU A 2 16.18 -10.74 22.43
CA GLU A 2 15.91 -10.38 21.03
C GLU A 2 14.62 -11.07 20.59
N PRO A 3 13.77 -10.44 19.78
CA PRO A 3 12.56 -11.10 19.33
C PRO A 3 12.98 -12.25 18.40
N GLU A 4 12.49 -13.46 18.68
CA GLU A 4 12.49 -14.58 17.77
C GLU A 4 11.77 -14.15 16.49
N VAL A 5 12.52 -13.61 15.53
CA VAL A 5 12.11 -13.61 14.14
C VAL A 5 12.13 -15.09 13.77
N ALA A 6 10.95 -15.69 13.58
CA ALA A 6 10.85 -17.03 13.02
C ALA A 6 11.76 -17.11 11.79
N GLU A 7 12.41 -18.27 11.55
CA GLU A 7 13.29 -18.55 10.39
C GLU A 7 12.70 -18.16 9.02
N THR A 8 11.42 -17.77 9.01
CA THR A 8 10.52 -17.55 7.90
C THR A 8 10.22 -16.07 7.57
N GLY A 9 10.74 -15.12 8.34
CA GLY A 9 10.63 -13.68 8.05
C GLY A 9 9.26 -13.01 8.30
N TYR A 10 8.22 -13.76 8.68
CA TYR A 10 6.90 -13.22 9.04
C TYR A 10 6.61 -13.38 10.54
N LEU A 11 6.01 -12.35 11.15
CA LEU A 11 5.56 -12.38 12.55
C LEU A 11 4.35 -13.29 12.72
N TYR A 12 4.28 -14.03 13.84
CA TYR A 12 3.07 -14.75 14.26
C TYR A 12 1.89 -13.81 14.51
N ILE A 13 0.67 -14.32 14.36
CA ILE A 13 -0.56 -13.49 14.40
C ILE A 13 -0.70 -12.66 15.68
N ASP A 14 -0.29 -13.18 16.83
CA ASP A 14 -0.32 -12.51 18.14
C ASP A 14 0.78 -11.45 18.33
N LYS A 15 1.77 -11.42 17.43
CA LYS A 15 2.87 -10.44 17.43
C LYS A 15 2.66 -9.30 16.43
N ILE A 16 1.64 -9.37 15.59
CA ILE A 16 1.37 -8.35 14.57
C ILE A 16 0.67 -7.15 15.24
N ASP A 17 1.25 -5.95 15.09
CA ASP A 17 0.52 -4.72 15.40
C ASP A 17 -0.39 -4.33 14.24
N PHE A 18 -1.66 -4.73 14.33
CA PHE A 18 -2.67 -4.41 13.32
C PHE A 18 -3.03 -2.92 13.25
N ARG A 19 -2.68 -2.12 14.26
CA ARG A 19 -2.94 -0.67 14.23
C ARG A 19 -1.92 0.08 13.38
N ALA A 20 -0.72 -0.48 13.20
CA ALA A 20 0.39 0.20 12.57
C ALA A 20 0.08 0.70 11.14
N ILE A 21 -0.69 -0.06 10.35
CA ILE A 21 -1.09 0.38 8.99
C ILE A 21 -2.05 1.58 9.05
N THR A 22 -3.06 1.54 9.91
CA THR A 22 -4.01 2.65 10.09
C THR A 22 -3.31 3.89 10.66
N GLU A 23 -2.42 3.72 11.63
CA GLU A 23 -1.63 4.79 12.22
C GLU A 23 -0.67 5.40 11.20
N LEU A 24 0.00 4.59 10.39
CA LEU A 24 0.86 5.06 9.30
C LEU A 24 0.09 6.00 8.39
N PHE A 25 -1.03 5.54 7.80
CA PHE A 25 -1.81 6.35 6.86
C PHE A 25 -2.35 7.61 7.53
N SER A 26 -2.83 7.53 8.76
CA SER A 26 -3.35 8.70 9.49
C SER A 26 -2.29 9.77 9.79
N ASN A 27 -1.01 9.38 9.81
CA ASN A 27 0.12 10.28 10.06
C ASN A 27 0.80 10.79 8.78
N LEU A 28 0.41 10.30 7.60
CA LEU A 28 0.90 10.84 6.33
C LEU A 28 0.33 12.24 6.08
N HIS A 29 1.15 13.13 5.51
CA HIS A 29 0.64 14.38 4.98
C HIS A 29 -0.35 14.12 3.85
N LEU A 30 -1.32 15.03 3.70
CA LEU A 30 -2.50 14.93 2.84
C LEU A 30 -3.62 14.02 3.35
N PHE A 31 -3.39 13.21 4.40
CA PHE A 31 -4.42 12.37 5.04
C PHE A 31 -5.24 13.11 6.12
N ASP A 32 -5.08 14.43 6.24
CA ASP A 32 -6.09 15.33 6.83
C ASP A 32 -7.34 15.46 5.93
N ASP A 33 -7.26 15.04 4.67
CA ASP A 33 -8.41 14.78 3.79
C ASP A 33 -9.17 13.53 4.28
N VAL A 34 -10.40 13.73 4.78
CA VAL A 34 -11.25 12.66 5.33
C VAL A 34 -11.49 11.50 4.36
N TYR A 35 -11.54 11.77 3.05
CA TYR A 35 -11.78 10.73 2.06
C TYR A 35 -10.55 9.84 1.88
N LEU A 36 -9.34 10.43 1.87
CA LEU A 36 -8.09 9.65 1.86
C LEU A 36 -7.90 8.90 3.19
N ASN A 37 -8.19 9.56 4.32
CA ASN A 37 -8.09 8.98 5.64
C ASN A 37 -8.98 7.73 5.78
N MET A 38 -10.25 7.85 5.35
CA MET A 38 -11.19 6.72 5.35
C MET A 38 -10.67 5.53 4.55
N GLN A 39 -10.03 5.75 3.40
CA GLN A 39 -9.43 4.65 2.62
C GLN A 39 -8.24 4.02 3.37
N GLY A 40 -7.41 4.82 4.03
CA GLY A 40 -6.33 4.31 4.89
C GLY A 40 -6.83 3.46 6.05
N ILE A 41 -7.92 3.88 6.71
CA ILE A 41 -8.60 3.11 7.75
C ILE A 41 -9.11 1.77 7.19
N ASN A 42 -9.82 1.81 6.06
CA ASN A 42 -10.36 0.60 5.43
C ASN A 42 -9.25 -0.41 5.08
N VAL A 43 -8.13 0.07 4.55
CA VAL A 43 -6.97 -0.79 4.24
C VAL A 43 -6.43 -1.48 5.49
N GLY A 44 -6.26 -0.76 6.61
CA GLY A 44 -5.78 -1.36 7.87
C GLY A 44 -6.79 -2.33 8.50
N LEU A 45 -8.08 -2.01 8.46
CA LEU A 45 -9.13 -2.89 8.98
C LEU A 45 -9.20 -4.22 8.21
N ILE A 46 -9.20 -4.14 6.88
CA ILE A 46 -9.27 -5.33 6.02
C ILE A 46 -7.99 -6.17 6.12
N ASP A 47 -6.81 -5.57 6.33
CA ASP A 47 -5.57 -6.31 6.57
C ASP A 47 -5.69 -7.27 7.76
N THR A 48 -6.36 -6.85 8.84
CA THR A 48 -6.60 -7.70 10.02
C THR A 48 -7.43 -8.93 9.66
N ILE A 49 -8.53 -8.72 8.93
CA ILE A 49 -9.45 -9.78 8.52
C ILE A 49 -8.76 -10.77 7.59
N ILE A 50 -8.04 -10.28 6.57
CA ILE A 50 -7.36 -11.17 5.61
C ILE A 50 -6.26 -11.96 6.32
N THR A 51 -5.50 -11.32 7.22
CA THR A 51 -4.45 -12.02 7.96
C THR A 51 -5.03 -13.17 8.78
N ASP A 52 -6.14 -12.98 9.48
CA ASP A 52 -6.82 -14.07 10.19
C ASP A 52 -7.24 -15.22 9.25
N LEU A 53 -7.76 -14.91 8.07
CA LEU A 53 -8.11 -15.92 7.06
C LEU A 53 -6.87 -16.66 6.52
N GLU A 54 -5.74 -15.98 6.35
CA GLU A 54 -4.48 -16.58 5.92
C GLU A 54 -3.97 -17.60 6.95
N TYR A 55 -3.96 -17.26 8.23
CA TYR A 55 -3.57 -18.20 9.30
C TYR A 55 -4.52 -19.39 9.41
N LYS A 56 -5.84 -19.18 9.27
CA LYS A 56 -6.83 -20.27 9.23
C LYS A 56 -6.64 -21.19 8.03
N LEU A 57 -6.37 -20.62 6.85
CA LEU A 57 -6.06 -21.39 5.65
C LEU A 57 -4.80 -22.24 5.84
N LEU A 58 -3.76 -21.69 6.47
CA LEU A 58 -2.54 -22.44 6.74
C LEU A 58 -2.80 -23.62 7.68
N ALA A 59 -3.55 -23.40 8.76
CA ALA A 59 -3.92 -24.46 9.69
C ALA A 59 -4.72 -25.57 8.99
N GLU A 60 -5.73 -25.21 8.19
CA GLU A 60 -6.55 -26.15 7.42
C GLU A 60 -5.71 -26.93 6.38
N TYR A 61 -4.76 -26.26 5.72
CA TYR A 61 -3.85 -26.92 4.77
C TYR A 61 -2.95 -27.96 5.44
N ILE A 62 -2.46 -27.65 6.64
CA ILE A 62 -1.63 -28.58 7.43
C ILE A 62 -2.48 -29.77 7.90
N GLU A 63 -3.66 -29.53 8.45
CA GLU A 63 -4.55 -30.59 8.96
C GLU A 63 -5.01 -31.56 7.86
N ASN A 64 -5.40 -31.03 6.69
CA ASN A 64 -5.92 -31.84 5.60
C ASN A 64 -4.84 -32.51 4.75
N GLU A 65 -3.56 -32.13 4.92
CA GLU A 65 -2.43 -32.49 4.04
C GLU A 65 -2.70 -32.26 2.53
N ARG A 66 -3.67 -31.40 2.22
CA ARG A 66 -4.17 -31.14 0.87
C ARG A 66 -4.69 -29.72 0.79
N THR A 67 -4.52 -29.08 -0.37
CA THR A 67 -5.01 -27.71 -0.62
C THR A 67 -6.52 -27.60 -0.38
N PRO A 68 -6.96 -26.79 0.61
CA PRO A 68 -8.38 -26.52 0.82
C PRO A 68 -8.86 -25.51 -0.22
N LEU A 69 -9.45 -26.02 -1.30
CA LEU A 69 -9.72 -25.23 -2.50
C LEU A 69 -10.59 -23.99 -2.24
N GLN A 70 -11.66 -24.13 -1.45
CA GLN A 70 -12.59 -23.03 -1.17
C GLN A 70 -11.92 -21.91 -0.37
N SER A 71 -11.26 -22.24 0.75
CA SER A 71 -10.53 -21.29 1.59
C SER A 71 -9.41 -20.60 0.81
N CYS A 72 -8.66 -21.36 -0.01
CA CYS A 72 -7.62 -20.84 -0.89
C CYS A 72 -8.17 -19.82 -1.91
N MET A 73 -9.31 -20.10 -2.53
CA MET A 73 -9.96 -19.17 -3.47
C MET A 73 -10.39 -17.88 -2.79
N ILE A 74 -10.96 -17.96 -1.57
CA ILE A 74 -11.39 -16.79 -0.80
C ILE A 74 -10.18 -15.93 -0.42
N VAL A 75 -9.14 -16.52 0.17
CA VAL A 75 -7.93 -15.80 0.58
C VAL A 75 -7.24 -15.17 -0.64
N SER A 76 -7.17 -15.88 -1.77
CA SER A 76 -6.60 -15.32 -3.00
C SER A 76 -7.39 -14.12 -3.51
N ALA A 77 -8.72 -14.21 -3.60
CA ALA A 77 -9.55 -13.10 -4.07
C ALA A 77 -9.44 -11.87 -3.15
N MET A 78 -9.55 -12.08 -1.83
CA MET A 78 -9.43 -11.01 -0.84
C MET A 78 -8.04 -10.36 -0.88
N SER A 79 -6.99 -11.17 -1.05
CA SER A 79 -5.62 -10.68 -1.15
C SER A 79 -5.42 -9.78 -2.37
N GLN A 80 -5.93 -10.19 -3.54
CA GLN A 80 -5.86 -9.38 -4.75
C GLN A 80 -6.60 -8.06 -4.60
N MET A 81 -7.82 -8.09 -4.04
CA MET A 81 -8.61 -6.88 -3.80
C MET A 81 -7.90 -5.91 -2.85
N TRP A 82 -7.28 -6.41 -1.78
CA TRP A 82 -6.52 -5.58 -0.85
C TRP A 82 -5.26 -4.99 -1.50
N VAL A 83 -4.51 -5.78 -2.27
CA VAL A 83 -3.34 -5.27 -3.02
C VAL A 83 -3.76 -4.14 -3.96
N PHE A 84 -4.89 -4.28 -4.65
CA PHE A 84 -5.41 -3.23 -5.52
C PHE A 84 -5.81 -1.97 -4.74
N ALA A 85 -6.47 -2.14 -3.59
CA ALA A 85 -6.85 -1.01 -2.74
C ALA A 85 -5.63 -0.23 -2.23
N VAL A 86 -4.61 -0.94 -1.73
CA VAL A 86 -3.34 -0.33 -1.27
C VAL A 86 -2.63 0.38 -2.42
N TYR A 87 -2.51 -0.29 -3.56
CA TYR A 87 -1.91 0.28 -4.76
C TYR A 87 -2.60 1.59 -5.16
N GLU A 88 -3.93 1.57 -5.29
CA GLU A 88 -4.69 2.75 -5.74
C GLU A 88 -4.61 3.90 -4.73
N LEU A 89 -4.64 3.60 -3.43
CA LEU A 89 -4.49 4.59 -2.37
C LEU A 89 -3.11 5.27 -2.43
N LEU A 90 -2.05 4.46 -2.46
CA LEU A 90 -0.67 4.96 -2.51
C LEU A 90 -0.38 5.69 -3.82
N ARG A 91 -0.85 5.17 -4.96
CA ARG A 91 -0.75 5.81 -6.27
C ARG A 91 -1.45 7.17 -6.29
N THR A 92 -2.65 7.25 -5.70
CA THR A 92 -3.40 8.51 -5.58
C THR A 92 -2.66 9.51 -4.70
N TRP A 93 -2.17 9.08 -3.54
CA TRP A 93 -1.39 9.93 -2.63
C TRP A 93 -0.11 10.45 -3.30
N ARG A 94 0.71 9.57 -3.88
CA ARG A 94 1.91 9.94 -4.65
C ARG A 94 1.60 10.89 -5.78
N GLY A 95 0.55 10.62 -6.56
CA GLY A 95 0.11 11.47 -7.65
C GLY A 95 -0.27 12.88 -7.20
N ARG A 96 -0.90 13.02 -6.03
CA ARG A 96 -1.20 14.33 -5.42
C ARG A 96 0.08 15.08 -5.04
N ILE A 97 1.06 14.40 -4.44
CA ILE A 97 2.35 15.01 -4.07
C ILE A 97 3.07 15.54 -5.32
N LEU A 98 3.22 14.68 -6.34
CA LEU A 98 3.90 15.05 -7.58
C LEU A 98 3.22 16.23 -8.28
N LYS A 99 1.88 16.24 -8.33
CA LYS A 99 1.12 17.36 -8.87
C LYS A 99 1.40 18.66 -8.12
N LEU A 100 1.37 18.65 -6.79
CA LEU A 100 1.66 19.84 -5.98
C LEU A 100 3.09 20.33 -6.19
N ARG A 101 4.05 19.42 -6.31
CA ARG A 101 5.45 19.74 -6.61
C ARG A 101 5.59 20.42 -7.96
N THR A 102 5.02 19.85 -9.02
CA THR A 102 5.04 20.45 -10.36
C THR A 102 4.37 21.82 -10.39
N LEU A 103 3.26 22.00 -9.66
CA LEU A 103 2.62 23.30 -9.52
C LEU A 103 3.50 24.32 -8.80
N LYS A 104 4.29 23.89 -7.79
CA LYS A 104 5.25 24.76 -7.11
C LYS A 104 6.37 25.19 -8.04
N GLU A 105 6.97 24.23 -8.75
CA GLU A 105 8.09 24.46 -9.69
C GLU A 105 7.70 25.43 -10.82
N ASN A 106 6.46 25.33 -11.32
CA ASN A 106 5.98 26.16 -12.43
C ASN A 106 5.22 27.43 -11.99
N GLY A 107 5.20 27.76 -10.69
CA GLY A 107 4.47 28.92 -10.16
C GLY A 107 2.93 28.82 -10.21
N GLY A 108 2.39 27.64 -10.51
CA GLY A 108 0.95 27.37 -10.69
C GLY A 108 0.13 27.20 -9.40
N LEU A 109 0.76 27.25 -8.21
CA LEU A 109 0.05 27.05 -6.93
C LEU A 109 -1.05 28.09 -6.70
N ASN A 110 -0.83 29.37 -7.02
CA ASN A 110 -1.82 30.42 -6.78
C ASN A 110 -3.09 30.21 -7.61
N ALA A 111 -2.95 29.89 -8.89
CA ALA A 111 -4.08 29.58 -9.77
C ALA A 111 -4.82 28.31 -9.30
N TYR A 112 -4.08 27.30 -8.83
CA TYR A 112 -4.66 26.08 -8.27
C TYR A 112 -5.47 26.34 -6.99
N ILE A 113 -4.94 27.18 -6.08
CA ILE A 113 -5.63 27.58 -4.85
C ILE A 113 -6.91 28.35 -5.19
N ALA A 114 -6.83 29.33 -6.11
CA ALA A 114 -7.97 30.13 -6.53
C ALA A 114 -9.07 29.26 -7.13
N LYS A 115 -8.71 28.29 -7.98
CA LYS A 115 -9.65 27.35 -8.59
C LYS A 115 -10.49 26.57 -7.57
N TYR A 116 -9.91 26.19 -6.44
CA TYR A 116 -10.55 25.33 -5.43
C TYR A 116 -10.95 26.08 -4.14
N SER A 117 -10.89 27.41 -4.14
CA SER A 117 -11.33 28.25 -3.03
C SER A 117 -12.59 29.08 -3.37
N THR A 118 -13.35 28.65 -4.39
CA THR A 118 -14.57 29.35 -4.83
C THR A 118 -15.73 29.13 -3.87
N GLU A 119 -16.68 30.07 -3.84
CA GLU A 119 -17.94 29.87 -3.13
C GLU A 119 -18.67 28.64 -3.68
N GLY A 120 -19.17 27.77 -2.80
CA GLY A 120 -19.81 26.51 -3.16
C GLY A 120 -18.87 25.32 -3.41
N ALA A 121 -17.55 25.48 -3.20
CA ALA A 121 -16.61 24.36 -3.32
C ALA A 121 -16.93 23.22 -2.34
N GLY A 122 -16.78 21.98 -2.79
CA GLY A 122 -16.97 20.80 -1.96
C GLY A 122 -15.82 20.57 -0.97
N ALA A 123 -16.04 19.72 0.04
CA ALA A 123 -15.01 19.39 1.04
C ALA A 123 -13.70 18.89 0.41
N ALA A 124 -13.78 18.02 -0.61
CA ALA A 124 -12.61 17.52 -1.33
C ALA A 124 -11.79 18.65 -1.97
N GLU A 125 -12.45 19.66 -2.52
CA GLU A 125 -11.81 20.81 -3.16
C GLU A 125 -11.12 21.70 -2.13
N HIS A 126 -11.77 21.93 -0.98
CA HIS A 126 -11.17 22.65 0.14
C HIS A 126 -9.87 21.98 0.64
N TYR A 127 -9.83 20.65 0.76
CA TYR A 127 -8.58 19.95 1.08
C TYR A 127 -7.49 20.19 0.03
N ARG A 128 -7.83 20.13 -1.27
CA ARG A 128 -6.86 20.40 -2.34
C ARG A 128 -6.29 21.82 -2.25
N ALA A 129 -7.13 22.81 -1.97
CA ALA A 129 -6.68 24.19 -1.79
C ALA A 129 -5.80 24.33 -0.54
N SER A 130 -6.19 23.72 0.59
CA SER A 130 -5.43 23.72 1.84
C SER A 130 -4.04 23.11 1.68
N HIS A 131 -3.94 21.94 1.04
CA HIS A 131 -2.66 21.29 0.76
C HIS A 131 -1.76 22.12 -0.15
N ALA A 132 -2.34 22.80 -1.15
CA ALA A 132 -1.59 23.70 -2.02
C ALA A 132 -1.10 24.96 -1.29
N LYS A 133 -1.91 25.52 -0.37
CA LYS A 133 -1.48 26.61 0.52
C LYS A 133 -0.29 26.18 1.39
N ARG A 134 -0.37 25.01 2.04
CA ARG A 134 0.76 24.45 2.82
C ARG A 134 1.99 24.22 1.95
N MET A 135 1.84 23.69 0.74
CA MET A 135 2.95 23.52 -0.21
C MET A 135 3.60 24.87 -0.59
N ARG A 136 2.83 25.96 -0.65
CA ARG A 136 3.31 27.31 -0.95
C ARG A 136 4.02 27.94 0.26
N ASP A 137 3.39 27.85 1.44
CA ASP A 137 3.68 28.71 2.58
C ASP A 137 4.49 28.02 3.70
N ASP A 138 4.50 26.68 3.76
CA ASP A 138 5.13 25.91 4.84
C ASP A 138 6.30 25.06 4.30
N ALA A 139 7.52 25.51 4.56
CA ALA A 139 8.73 24.79 4.16
C ALA A 139 8.91 23.45 4.89
N THR A 140 8.48 23.36 6.15
CA THR A 140 8.56 22.13 6.94
C THR A 140 7.64 21.07 6.35
N PHE A 141 6.42 21.45 6.00
CA PHE A 141 5.49 20.57 5.29
C PHE A 141 6.10 20.01 3.99
N VAL A 142 6.77 20.84 3.19
CA VAL A 142 7.40 20.40 1.93
C VAL A 142 8.50 19.37 2.20
N ILE A 143 9.36 19.63 3.19
CA ILE A 143 10.47 18.73 3.56
C ILE A 143 9.91 17.39 4.06
N GLU A 144 8.96 17.42 4.99
CA GLU A 144 8.34 16.22 5.56
C GLU A 144 7.57 15.43 4.50
N LEU A 145 6.78 16.08 3.64
CA LEU A 145 6.03 15.43 2.57
C LEU A 145 6.94 14.66 1.62
N HIS A 146 8.08 15.27 1.23
CA HIS A 146 9.07 14.59 0.39
C HIS A 146 9.79 13.45 1.11
N ALA A 147 10.06 13.60 2.41
CA ALA A 147 10.67 12.55 3.20
C ALA A 147 9.73 11.34 3.39
N GLN A 148 8.44 11.59 3.65
CA GLN A 148 7.40 10.56 3.68
C GLN A 148 7.27 9.84 2.34
N LEU A 149 7.27 10.58 1.22
CA LEU A 149 7.23 9.97 -0.11
C LEU A 149 8.44 9.03 -0.31
N ARG A 150 9.66 9.49 -0.03
CA ARG A 150 10.86 8.65 -0.14
C ARG A 150 10.79 7.40 0.72
N ALA A 151 10.26 7.50 1.94
CA ALA A 151 10.11 6.36 2.84
C ALA A 151 9.16 5.29 2.27
N LEU A 152 8.12 5.69 1.54
CA LEU A 152 7.12 4.78 0.97
C LEU A 152 7.40 4.33 -0.48
N GLU A 153 8.32 4.96 -1.21
CA GLU A 153 8.66 4.56 -2.59
C GLU A 153 8.96 3.06 -2.75
N PRO A 154 9.71 2.37 -1.85
CA PRO A 154 9.90 0.92 -1.95
C PRO A 154 8.57 0.14 -1.89
N THR A 155 7.69 0.49 -0.95
CA THR A 155 6.37 -0.15 -0.79
C THR A 155 5.48 0.09 -2.00
N ILE A 156 5.51 1.32 -2.53
CA ILE A 156 4.78 1.70 -3.75
C ILE A 156 5.26 0.87 -4.94
N ALA A 157 6.58 0.69 -5.09
CA ALA A 157 7.16 -0.08 -6.18
C ALA A 157 6.75 -1.56 -6.12
N ILE A 158 6.75 -2.16 -4.93
CA ILE A 158 6.30 -3.55 -4.75
C ILE A 158 4.80 -3.67 -5.03
N ALA A 159 3.97 -2.78 -4.48
CA ALA A 159 2.52 -2.78 -4.74
C ALA A 159 2.19 -2.63 -6.23
N ASP A 160 2.88 -1.74 -6.96
CA ASP A 160 2.74 -1.59 -8.41
C ASP A 160 3.15 -2.87 -9.15
N THR A 161 4.28 -3.48 -8.77
CA THR A 161 4.78 -4.70 -9.39
C THR A 161 3.79 -5.86 -9.24
N ILE A 162 3.32 -6.13 -8.02
CA ILE A 162 2.33 -7.19 -7.76
C ILE A 162 1.03 -6.88 -8.50
N ARG A 163 0.53 -5.65 -8.41
CA ARG A 163 -0.72 -5.26 -9.08
C ARG A 163 -0.64 -5.46 -10.59
N VAL A 164 0.43 -5.04 -11.25
CA VAL A 164 0.56 -5.14 -12.71
C VAL A 164 0.62 -6.61 -13.14
N ASN A 165 1.36 -7.44 -12.42
CA ASN A 165 1.46 -8.87 -12.70
C ASN A 165 0.11 -9.58 -12.51
N LEU A 166 -0.63 -9.25 -11.44
CA LEU A 166 -1.97 -9.79 -11.18
C LEU A 166 -3.00 -9.35 -12.23
N ALA A 167 -3.00 -8.06 -12.60
CA ALA A 167 -4.04 -7.47 -13.45
C ALA A 167 -3.84 -7.72 -14.94
N LYS A 168 -2.59 -7.80 -15.41
CA LYS A 168 -2.30 -7.94 -16.84
C LYS A 168 -1.96 -9.34 -17.27
N HIS A 169 -1.53 -10.21 -16.35
CA HIS A 169 -0.90 -11.46 -16.74
C HIS A 169 0.24 -11.20 -17.75
N GLU A 170 1.01 -10.13 -17.54
CA GLU A 170 2.09 -9.66 -18.40
C GLU A 170 3.28 -9.21 -17.55
N THR A 171 4.49 -9.26 -18.10
CA THR A 171 5.70 -8.75 -17.44
C THR A 171 5.87 -7.24 -17.71
N PRO A 172 6.14 -6.40 -16.69
CA PRO A 172 6.43 -4.98 -16.90
C PRO A 172 7.61 -4.75 -17.86
N GLY A 173 7.36 -4.05 -18.98
CA GLY A 173 8.40 -3.66 -19.94
C GLY A 173 8.65 -4.65 -21.09
N LYS A 174 7.91 -5.76 -21.18
CA LYS A 174 7.87 -6.63 -22.36
C LYS A 174 6.42 -6.89 -22.77
N ASN A 175 5.99 -6.25 -23.86
CA ASN A 175 4.73 -6.63 -24.51
C ASN A 175 4.84 -8.11 -24.95
N ASN A 176 3.81 -8.92 -24.70
CA ASN A 176 3.66 -10.33 -25.08
C ASN A 176 4.45 -11.41 -24.29
N SER A 177 5.00 -11.15 -23.10
CA SER A 177 5.50 -12.25 -22.26
C SER A 177 4.42 -12.75 -21.29
N VAL A 178 3.90 -13.95 -21.55
CA VAL A 178 2.91 -14.65 -20.71
C VAL A 178 3.63 -15.25 -19.49
N PRO A 179 3.25 -14.89 -18.25
CA PRO A 179 3.74 -15.53 -17.02
C PRO A 179 3.46 -17.04 -17.06
N ARG A 180 4.31 -17.87 -16.44
CA ARG A 180 4.12 -19.32 -16.46
C ARG A 180 2.81 -19.77 -15.80
N MET A 181 2.37 -19.07 -14.76
CA MET A 181 1.14 -19.36 -14.02
C MET A 181 0.47 -18.08 -13.50
N PRO A 182 -0.16 -17.29 -14.38
CA PRO A 182 -0.72 -16.00 -14.00
C PRO A 182 -1.91 -16.17 -13.05
N GLY A 183 -1.85 -15.55 -11.88
CA GLY A 183 -2.93 -15.59 -10.88
C GLY A 183 -3.01 -16.88 -10.04
N TYR A 184 -2.15 -17.88 -10.29
CA TYR A 184 -2.06 -19.09 -9.47
C TYR A 184 -1.27 -18.78 -8.19
N GLY A 185 -1.99 -18.52 -7.11
CA GLY A 185 -1.43 -18.36 -5.78
C GLY A 185 -1.07 -19.72 -5.18
N ARG A 186 0.14 -19.88 -4.63
CA ARG A 186 0.47 -21.00 -3.74
C ARG A 186 0.35 -20.54 -2.28
N ILE A 187 -0.16 -21.40 -1.41
CA ILE A 187 -0.21 -21.10 0.03
C ILE A 187 1.23 -20.98 0.53
N ASP A 188 1.57 -19.83 1.10
CA ASP A 188 2.81 -19.62 1.80
C ASP A 188 2.79 -20.42 3.11
N ARG A 189 3.78 -21.29 3.30
CA ARG A 189 3.81 -22.20 4.45
C ARG A 189 4.16 -21.51 5.77
N ASN A 190 4.57 -20.26 5.72
CA ASN A 190 5.03 -19.51 6.89
C ASN A 190 3.94 -18.60 7.45
N CYS A 191 3.09 -18.05 6.58
CA CYS A 191 2.06 -17.09 6.97
C CYS A 191 0.67 -17.36 6.40
N GLY A 192 0.52 -18.35 5.51
CA GLY A 192 -0.76 -18.70 4.89
C GLY A 192 -1.25 -17.76 3.79
N ALA A 193 -0.50 -16.69 3.51
CA ALA A 193 -0.78 -15.79 2.40
C ALA A 193 -0.61 -16.48 1.05
N MET A 194 -1.21 -15.91 0.00
CA MET A 194 -1.06 -16.43 -1.35
C MET A 194 0.20 -15.88 -2.01
N ASN A 195 1.19 -16.74 -2.24
CA ASN A 195 2.39 -16.44 -3.02
C ASN A 195 2.07 -16.38 -4.51
N TYR A 196 2.37 -15.25 -5.13
CA TYR A 196 2.27 -15.04 -6.56
C TYR A 196 3.68 -15.04 -7.17
N GLU A 197 3.83 -15.70 -8.32
CA GLU A 197 5.02 -15.53 -9.15
C GLU A 197 4.94 -14.17 -9.85
N VAL A 198 5.88 -13.29 -9.52
CA VAL A 198 5.90 -11.91 -9.98
C VAL A 198 7.15 -11.70 -10.84
N ALA A 199 6.94 -11.25 -12.06
CA ALA A 199 8.03 -10.87 -12.95
C ALA A 199 8.55 -9.48 -12.57
N LEU A 200 9.84 -9.41 -12.26
CA LEU A 200 10.58 -8.20 -11.97
C LEU A 200 11.07 -7.53 -13.25
N LYS A 201 11.37 -6.23 -13.15
CA LYS A 201 12.02 -5.47 -14.23
C LYS A 201 13.37 -6.13 -14.55
N GLY A 202 13.53 -6.56 -15.81
CA GLY A 202 14.72 -7.31 -16.25
C GLY A 202 14.49 -8.78 -16.57
N GLY A 203 13.28 -9.31 -16.32
CA GLY A 203 12.89 -10.68 -16.70
C GLY A 203 13.19 -11.76 -15.65
N ASN A 204 13.66 -11.38 -14.47
CA ASN A 204 13.74 -12.27 -13.31
C ASN A 204 12.35 -12.46 -12.68
N TYR A 205 12.14 -13.59 -12.01
CA TYR A 205 10.92 -13.88 -11.27
C TYR A 205 11.23 -13.98 -9.77
N THR A 206 10.28 -13.58 -8.95
CA THR A 206 10.30 -13.78 -7.50
C THR A 206 8.93 -14.21 -7.02
N LEU A 207 8.85 -14.75 -5.81
CA LEU A 207 7.59 -14.96 -5.12
C LEU A 207 7.33 -13.77 -4.21
N LEU A 208 6.15 -13.16 -4.37
CA LEU A 208 5.66 -12.12 -3.48
C LEU A 208 4.20 -12.39 -3.16
N ASN A 209 3.79 -11.95 -1.98
CA ASN A 209 2.43 -12.04 -1.51
C ASN A 209 1.98 -10.69 -0.91
N ARG A 210 0.73 -10.67 -0.45
CA ARG A 210 0.12 -9.51 0.19
C ARG A 210 0.84 -9.11 1.50
N ARG A 211 1.32 -10.08 2.27
CA ARG A 211 1.98 -9.87 3.56
C ARG A 211 3.30 -9.11 3.39
N ASP A 212 4.01 -9.28 2.28
CA ASP A 212 5.20 -8.46 1.98
C ASP A 212 4.89 -6.96 2.00
N ILE A 213 3.80 -6.55 1.34
CA ILE A 213 3.36 -5.14 1.35
C ILE A 213 2.93 -4.73 2.77
N ALA A 214 2.17 -5.59 3.46
CA ALA A 214 1.69 -5.29 4.80
C ALA A 214 2.84 -5.08 5.79
N GLU A 215 3.86 -5.96 5.79
CA GLU A 215 5.03 -5.79 6.65
C GLU A 215 5.86 -4.57 6.28
N MET A 216 6.02 -4.26 4.99
CA MET A 216 6.68 -3.01 4.58
C MET A 216 5.94 -1.76 5.08
N LEU A 217 4.61 -1.76 5.06
CA LEU A 217 3.81 -0.68 5.65
C LEU A 217 4.06 -0.60 7.17
N ARG A 218 3.95 -1.72 7.90
CA ARG A 218 4.17 -1.74 9.37
C ARG A 218 5.58 -1.31 9.76
N ALA A 219 6.59 -1.66 8.97
CA ALA A 219 7.98 -1.30 9.21
C ALA A 219 8.33 0.15 8.79
N THR A 220 7.43 0.84 8.08
CA THR A 220 7.69 2.21 7.60
C THR A 220 7.76 3.18 8.79
N THR A 221 8.94 3.73 9.03
CA THR A 221 9.13 4.80 10.01
C THR A 221 8.99 6.16 9.32
N LEU A 222 8.02 6.97 9.77
CA LEU A 222 7.87 8.34 9.28
C LEU A 222 8.86 9.28 9.98
N PRO A 223 9.40 10.28 9.29
CA PRO A 223 10.19 11.33 9.94
C PRO A 223 9.34 12.04 11.00
N THR A 224 9.88 12.22 12.20
CA THR A 224 9.16 12.74 13.36
C THR A 224 8.54 14.11 13.07
N ARG A 225 7.20 14.20 13.17
CA ARG A 225 6.46 15.46 13.10
C ARG A 225 6.81 16.28 14.34
N ARG A 226 7.54 17.39 14.20
CA ARG A 226 7.65 18.35 15.31
C ARG A 226 6.26 18.96 15.50
N ARG A 227 5.51 18.48 16.49
CA ARG A 227 4.30 19.16 16.97
C ARG A 227 4.75 20.51 17.53
N THR A 228 4.57 21.57 16.74
CA THR A 228 4.45 22.94 17.24
C THR A 228 3.03 23.15 17.73
#